data_AF-A0A352X5K2-F1
#
_entry.id   AF-A0A352X5K2-F1
#
_cell.length_a   1.000
_cell.length_b   1.000
_cell.length_c   1.000
_cell.angle_alpha   90.00
_cell.angle_beta   90.00
_cell.angle_gamma   90.00
#
_symmetry.space_group_name_H-M   'P 1'
#
loop_
_entity.id
_entity.type
_entity.pdbx_description
1 polymer ?
#
loop_
_entity_poly.entity_id
_entity_poly.type
_entity_poly.pdbx_seq_one_letter_code
_entity_poly.pdbx_strand_id
1 'polypeptide(L)'
;MEKGTIIEFRLQGERRIAICDRPEGKKHWVVIDERGQSHTIHPREIAYQVKGCTLKQSEIKDFIKQVEPLLDPASLEVAWELLIEDGEVVTCEEMAQLLFSDTSPHLCYAAYYLLDEDKVYFKQKGDGYEPRSAAKVAEIKHQQSAAQSKQREQEEFLARIEEKIKGTAVEWQDSDRNP
;
A
#
# COMPACT_ATOMS: atom_id res chain seq x y z
N MET A 1 -8.33 -20.56 -10.14
CA MET A 1 -6.94 -20.11 -10.25
C MET A 1 -6.15 -21.18 -10.97
N GLU A 2 -5.11 -20.78 -11.70
CA GLU A 2 -4.27 -21.67 -12.49
C GLU A 2 -2.83 -21.64 -11.97
N LYS A 3 -2.05 -22.69 -12.26
CA LYS A 3 -0.63 -22.71 -11.92
C LYS A 3 0.10 -21.54 -12.58
N GLY A 4 0.96 -20.87 -11.83
CA GLY A 4 1.70 -19.68 -12.25
C GLY A 4 0.95 -18.36 -12.06
N THR A 5 -0.32 -18.39 -11.64
CA THR A 5 -1.06 -17.15 -11.30
C THR A 5 -0.34 -16.42 -10.17
N ILE A 6 -0.06 -15.13 -10.34
CA ILE A 6 0.53 -14.31 -9.27
C ILE A 6 -0.59 -13.84 -8.35
N ILE A 7 -0.35 -13.95 -7.06
CA ILE A 7 -1.25 -13.45 -6.03
C ILE A 7 -0.47 -12.67 -4.97
N GLU A 8 -1.21 -11.84 -4.27
CA GLU A 8 -0.81 -11.28 -2.98
C GLU A 8 -1.67 -11.89 -1.88
N PHE A 9 -1.02 -12.17 -0.75
CA PHE A 9 -1.68 -12.50 0.51
C PHE A 9 -0.93 -11.85 1.66
N ARG A 10 -1.52 -11.85 2.86
CA ARG A 10 -0.88 -11.36 4.07
C ARG A 10 -0.47 -12.53 4.96
N LEU A 11 0.81 -12.60 5.33
CA LEU A 11 1.34 -13.57 6.27
C LEU A 11 1.80 -12.82 7.52
N GLN A 12 1.17 -13.11 8.67
CA GLN A 12 1.46 -12.42 9.94
C GLN A 12 1.34 -10.88 9.85
N GLY A 13 0.42 -10.40 9.01
CA GLY A 13 0.22 -8.96 8.75
C GLY A 13 1.16 -8.38 7.69
N GLU A 14 2.21 -9.08 7.29
CA GLU A 14 3.11 -8.62 6.22
C GLU A 14 2.60 -9.03 4.84
N ARG A 15 2.69 -8.11 3.88
CA ARG A 15 2.39 -8.36 2.46
C ARG A 15 3.39 -9.37 1.88
N ARG A 16 2.89 -10.35 1.14
CA ARG A 16 3.69 -11.36 0.43
C ARG A 16 3.13 -11.60 -0.97
N ILE A 17 4.03 -11.65 -1.95
CA ILE A 17 3.71 -12.07 -3.31
C ILE A 17 4.13 -13.54 -3.48
N ALA A 18 3.25 -14.32 -4.11
CA ALA A 18 3.52 -15.70 -4.44
C ALA A 18 2.89 -16.08 -5.79
N ILE A 19 3.34 -17.20 -6.34
CA ILE A 19 2.68 -17.85 -7.48
C ILE A 19 1.87 -19.06 -7.02
N CYS A 20 0.72 -19.31 -7.62
CA CYS A 20 -0.02 -20.54 -7.42
C CYS A 20 0.75 -21.73 -8.02
N ASP A 21 0.99 -22.80 -7.25
CA ASP A 21 1.65 -24.01 -7.76
C ASP A 21 0.64 -25.11 -8.07
N ARG A 22 -0.14 -25.54 -7.06
CA ARG A 22 -1.10 -26.64 -7.21
C ARG A 22 -2.24 -26.55 -6.19
N PRO A 23 -3.42 -27.11 -6.50
CA PRO A 23 -4.47 -27.25 -5.51
C PRO A 23 -4.07 -28.24 -4.41
N GLU A 24 -4.49 -27.96 -3.18
CA GLU A 24 -4.37 -28.84 -2.03
C GLU A 24 -5.76 -29.15 -1.45
N GLY A 25 -6.22 -30.37 -1.73
CA GLY A 25 -7.59 -30.77 -1.45
C GLY A 25 -8.61 -29.98 -2.28
N LYS A 26 -9.80 -29.74 -1.70
CA LYS A 26 -10.93 -29.09 -2.40
C LYS A 26 -10.96 -27.58 -2.28
N LYS A 27 -10.33 -27.01 -1.25
CA LYS A 27 -10.53 -25.61 -0.83
C LYS A 27 -9.24 -24.81 -0.68
N HIS A 28 -8.06 -25.41 -0.79
CA HIS A 28 -6.80 -24.73 -0.58
C HIS A 28 -5.91 -24.82 -1.81
N TRP A 29 -4.94 -23.92 -1.87
CA TRP A 29 -3.88 -23.88 -2.86
C TRP A 29 -2.53 -23.84 -2.17
N VAL A 30 -1.57 -24.59 -2.70
CA VAL A 30 -0.16 -24.39 -2.41
C VAL A 30 0.34 -23.28 -3.32
N VAL A 31 0.93 -22.26 -2.69
CA VAL A 31 1.54 -21.11 -3.35
C VAL A 31 3.01 -21.03 -2.95
N ILE A 32 3.84 -20.53 -3.85
CA ILE A 32 5.30 -20.43 -3.64
C ILE A 32 5.70 -18.97 -3.70
N ASP A 33 6.30 -18.47 -2.62
CA ASP A 33 6.72 -17.06 -2.52
C ASP A 33 8.04 -16.76 -3.25
N GLU A 34 8.43 -15.48 -3.23
CA GLU A 34 9.69 -15.01 -3.82
C GLU A 34 10.96 -15.70 -3.28
N ARG A 35 10.89 -16.31 -2.09
CA ARG A 35 12.00 -17.04 -1.44
C ARG A 35 11.98 -18.53 -1.76
N GLY A 36 10.96 -19.00 -2.47
CA GLY A 36 10.76 -20.40 -2.79
C GLY A 36 10.06 -21.18 -1.67
N GLN A 37 9.55 -20.51 -0.64
CA GLN A 37 8.84 -21.15 0.44
C GLN A 37 7.39 -21.44 0.02
N SER A 38 6.94 -22.65 0.31
CA SER A 38 5.57 -23.08 0.05
C SER A 38 4.66 -22.70 1.21
N HIS A 39 3.48 -22.18 0.88
CA HIS A 39 2.41 -21.84 1.82
C HIS A 39 1.09 -22.43 1.34
N THR A 40 0.28 -22.95 2.25
CA THR A 40 -1.07 -23.42 1.95
C THR A 40 -2.05 -22.34 2.34
N ILE A 41 -2.84 -21.84 1.39
CA ILE A 41 -3.80 -20.76 1.62
C ILE A 41 -5.20 -21.12 1.11
N HIS A 42 -6.22 -20.60 1.78
CA HIS A 42 -7.60 -20.56 1.28
C HIS A 42 -7.75 -19.40 0.30
N PRO A 43 -8.57 -19.50 -0.76
CA PRO A 43 -8.84 -18.40 -1.69
C PRO A 43 -9.36 -17.09 -1.06
N ARG A 44 -9.77 -17.11 0.21
CA ARG A 44 -10.24 -15.94 0.97
C ARG A 44 -9.09 -15.17 1.63
N GLU A 45 -7.91 -15.77 1.71
CA GLU A 45 -6.70 -15.16 2.25
C GLU A 45 -5.93 -14.37 1.17
N ILE A 46 -6.37 -14.49 -0.09
CA ILE A 46 -5.83 -13.74 -1.22
C ILE A 46 -6.35 -12.32 -1.11
N ALA A 47 -5.42 -11.37 -0.96
CA ALA A 47 -5.73 -9.95 -0.96
C ALA A 47 -5.94 -9.45 -2.40
N TYR A 48 -5.13 -9.95 -3.34
CA TYR A 48 -5.24 -9.60 -4.75
C TYR A 48 -4.71 -10.70 -5.67
N GLN A 49 -5.31 -10.83 -6.85
CA GLN A 49 -4.86 -11.73 -7.90
C GLN A 49 -4.50 -10.92 -9.14
N VAL A 50 -3.26 -11.04 -9.60
CA VAL A 50 -2.83 -10.42 -10.85
C VAL A 50 -3.39 -11.22 -12.02
N LYS A 51 -4.19 -10.57 -12.86
CA LYS A 51 -4.77 -11.19 -14.06
C LYS A 51 -3.85 -11.01 -15.27
N GLY A 52 -4.06 -11.84 -16.29
CA GLY A 52 -3.40 -11.67 -17.60
C GLY A 52 -1.93 -12.09 -17.65
N CYS A 53 -1.39 -12.72 -16.60
CA CYS A 53 -0.04 -13.27 -16.62
C CYS A 53 0.07 -14.57 -15.82
N THR A 54 1.03 -15.40 -16.23
CA THR A 54 1.52 -16.55 -15.47
C THR A 54 3.03 -16.47 -15.36
N LEU A 55 3.57 -16.58 -14.15
CA LEU A 55 5.01 -16.53 -13.89
C LEU A 55 5.52 -17.79 -13.21
N LYS A 56 6.81 -18.03 -13.34
CA LYS A 56 7.58 -18.94 -12.50
C LYS A 56 8.04 -18.21 -11.25
N GLN A 57 8.34 -18.97 -10.22
CA GLN A 57 8.84 -18.45 -8.95
C GLN A 57 10.07 -17.56 -9.12
N SER A 58 10.98 -17.93 -10.04
CA SER A 58 12.19 -17.17 -10.34
C SER A 58 11.93 -15.78 -10.94
N GLU A 59 10.75 -15.57 -11.54
CA GLU A 59 10.38 -14.32 -12.22
C GLU A 59 9.69 -13.33 -11.28
N ILE A 60 9.29 -13.75 -10.07
CA ILE A 60 8.64 -12.87 -9.07
C ILE A 60 9.53 -11.67 -8.75
N LYS A 61 10.85 -11.87 -8.60
CA LYS A 61 11.78 -10.77 -8.29
C LYS A 61 11.85 -9.74 -9.40
N ASP A 62 11.83 -10.17 -10.66
CA ASP A 62 11.88 -9.24 -11.80
C ASP A 62 10.53 -8.58 -12.04
N PHE A 63 9.42 -9.23 -11.66
CA PHE A 63 8.10 -8.60 -11.59
C PHE A 63 8.08 -7.48 -10.54
N ILE A 64 8.58 -7.73 -9.32
CA ILE A 64 8.65 -6.71 -8.26
C ILE A 64 9.52 -5.53 -8.69
N LYS A 65 10.68 -5.76 -9.31
CA LYS A 65 11.54 -4.69 -9.83
C LYS A 65 10.88 -3.81 -10.90
N GLN A 66 9.92 -4.34 -11.66
CA GLN A 66 9.13 -3.55 -12.61
C GLN A 66 8.10 -2.67 -11.89
N VAL A 67 7.60 -3.15 -10.75
CA VAL A 67 6.55 -2.47 -9.95
C VAL A 67 7.14 -1.35 -9.09
N GLU A 68 8.26 -1.61 -8.39
CA GLU A 68 8.90 -0.66 -7.48
C GLU A 68 9.03 0.79 -8.00
N PRO A 69 9.52 1.05 -9.23
CA PRO A 69 9.67 2.42 -9.73
C PRO A 69 8.34 3.12 -10.02
N LEU A 70 7.23 2.39 -10.04
CA LEU A 70 5.88 2.92 -10.30
C LEU A 70 5.15 3.34 -9.03
N LEU A 71 5.69 3.00 -7.86
CA LEU A 71 5.05 3.23 -6.57
C LEU A 71 5.29 4.68 -6.10
N ASP A 72 4.60 5.63 -6.71
CA ASP A 72 4.56 7.03 -6.28
C ASP A 72 3.21 7.38 -5.63
N PRO A 73 3.13 7.51 -4.30
CA PRO A 73 1.90 7.89 -3.61
C PRO A 73 1.33 9.25 -4.02
N ALA A 74 2.17 10.17 -4.51
CA ALA A 74 1.70 11.48 -4.96
C ALA A 74 0.84 11.39 -6.24
N SER A 75 1.04 10.34 -7.04
CA SER A 75 0.24 10.10 -8.26
C SER A 75 -1.25 9.88 -7.95
N LEU A 76 -1.60 9.37 -6.75
CA LEU A 76 -2.99 9.16 -6.35
C LEU A 76 -3.75 10.45 -6.07
N GLU A 77 -3.06 11.52 -5.66
CA GLU A 77 -3.72 12.82 -5.46
C GLU A 77 -4.26 13.34 -6.79
N VAL A 78 -3.43 13.29 -7.84
CA VAL A 78 -3.81 13.70 -9.19
C VAL A 78 -4.94 12.83 -9.73
N ALA A 79 -4.84 11.49 -9.59
CA ALA A 79 -5.91 10.59 -10.01
C ALA A 79 -7.22 10.86 -9.27
N TRP A 80 -7.15 11.18 -7.97
CA TRP A 80 -8.31 11.52 -7.17
C TRP A 80 -9.00 12.81 -7.62
N GLU A 81 -8.24 13.86 -7.91
CA GLU A 81 -8.78 15.12 -8.43
C GLU A 81 -9.58 14.91 -9.73
N LEU A 82 -9.13 13.99 -10.60
CA LEU A 82 -9.80 13.67 -11.85
C LEU A 82 -11.09 12.84 -11.66
N LEU A 83 -11.14 11.98 -10.65
CA LEU A 83 -12.22 10.99 -10.47
C LEU A 83 -13.29 11.43 -9.46
N ILE A 84 -13.00 12.44 -8.64
CA ILE A 84 -13.91 12.85 -7.55
C ILE A 84 -15.25 13.40 -8.05
N GLU A 85 -15.29 13.99 -9.24
CA GLU A 85 -16.52 14.58 -9.79
C GLU A 85 -17.59 13.51 -10.06
N ASP A 86 -17.19 12.38 -10.64
CA ASP A 86 -18.08 11.26 -10.93
C ASP A 86 -18.37 10.43 -9.67
N GLY A 87 -17.39 10.32 -8.76
CA GLY A 87 -17.52 9.57 -7.51
C GLY A 87 -17.69 8.06 -7.71
N GLU A 88 -17.39 7.56 -8.91
CA GLU A 88 -17.60 6.17 -9.29
C GLU A 88 -16.52 5.25 -8.71
N VAL A 89 -16.85 3.96 -8.65
CA VAL A 89 -15.91 2.91 -8.23
C VAL A 89 -14.99 2.60 -9.41
N VAL A 90 -13.69 2.65 -9.16
CA VAL A 90 -12.64 2.38 -10.15
C VAL A 90 -11.94 1.06 -9.79
N THR A 91 -11.74 0.22 -10.80
CA THR A 91 -10.99 -1.03 -10.69
C THR A 91 -9.48 -0.79 -10.79
N CYS A 92 -8.67 -1.75 -10.36
CA CYS A 92 -7.20 -1.64 -10.51
C CYS A 92 -6.75 -1.57 -11.97
N GLU A 93 -7.52 -2.15 -12.91
CA GLU A 93 -7.24 -2.08 -14.35
C GLU A 93 -7.50 -0.66 -14.88
N GLU A 94 -8.63 -0.04 -14.53
CA GLU A 94 -8.93 1.35 -14.89
C GLU A 94 -7.96 2.35 -14.22
N MET A 95 -7.58 2.10 -12.97
CA MET A 95 -6.58 2.92 -12.29
C MET A 95 -5.21 2.81 -12.96
N ALA A 96 -4.81 1.61 -13.40
CA ALA A 96 -3.57 1.44 -14.15
C ALA A 96 -3.61 2.18 -15.50
N GLN A 97 -4.74 2.11 -16.21
CA GLN A 97 -4.94 2.89 -17.44
C GLN A 97 -4.83 4.40 -17.18
N LEU A 98 -5.34 4.90 -16.05
CA LEU A 98 -5.27 6.32 -15.69
C LEU A 98 -3.84 6.75 -15.32
N LEU A 99 -3.17 5.99 -14.44
CA LEU A 99 -1.85 6.35 -13.91
C LEU A 99 -0.71 6.12 -14.91
N PHE A 100 -0.82 5.07 -15.72
CA PHE A 100 0.29 4.56 -16.53
C PHE A 100 -0.03 4.47 -18.02
N SER A 101 -1.26 4.80 -18.43
CA SER A 101 -1.74 4.69 -19.82
C SER A 101 -1.68 3.27 -20.41
N ASP A 102 -1.59 2.24 -19.57
CA ASP A 102 -1.56 0.82 -19.94
C ASP A 102 -2.11 -0.03 -18.78
N THR A 103 -2.66 -1.19 -19.11
CA THR A 103 -3.23 -2.19 -18.18
C THR A 103 -2.40 -3.47 -18.13
N SER A 104 -1.11 -3.39 -18.46
CA SER A 104 -0.17 -4.50 -18.31
C SER A 104 -0.19 -5.04 -16.87
N PRO A 105 0.00 -6.37 -16.65
CA PRO A 105 -0.22 -7.00 -15.34
C PRO A 105 0.56 -6.38 -14.17
N HIS A 106 1.79 -5.93 -14.40
CA HIS A 106 2.61 -5.26 -13.37
C HIS A 106 2.07 -3.85 -13.04
N LEU A 107 1.49 -3.14 -14.01
CA LEU A 107 0.85 -1.83 -13.82
C LEU A 107 -0.45 -1.96 -13.03
N CYS A 108 -1.28 -2.95 -13.35
CA CYS A 108 -2.49 -3.27 -12.57
C CYS A 108 -2.16 -3.63 -11.12
N TYR A 109 -1.05 -4.34 -10.90
CA TYR A 109 -0.58 -4.64 -9.55
C TYR A 109 -0.04 -3.38 -8.84
N ALA A 110 0.73 -2.52 -9.53
CA ALA A 110 1.20 -1.25 -8.98
C ALA A 110 0.04 -0.35 -8.55
N ALA A 111 -0.99 -0.23 -9.40
CA ALA A 111 -2.21 0.50 -9.09
C ALA A 111 -2.93 -0.07 -7.86
N TYR A 112 -3.10 -1.39 -7.79
CA TYR A 112 -3.66 -2.06 -6.61
C TYR A 112 -2.83 -1.76 -5.35
N TYR A 113 -1.51 -1.86 -5.42
CA TYR A 113 -0.61 -1.63 -4.29
C TYR A 113 -0.79 -0.21 -3.73
N LEU A 114 -0.78 0.79 -4.62
CA LEU A 114 -0.99 2.19 -4.25
C LEU A 114 -2.37 2.39 -3.59
N LEU A 115 -3.42 1.79 -4.16
CA LEU A 115 -4.79 1.91 -3.65
C LEU A 115 -5.00 1.22 -2.29
N ASP A 116 -4.39 0.05 -2.07
CA ASP A 116 -4.52 -0.69 -0.79
C ASP A 116 -3.71 -0.02 0.33
N GLU A 117 -2.59 0.62 0.02
CA GLU A 117 -1.83 1.43 0.99
C GLU A 117 -2.43 2.83 1.23
N ASP A 118 -3.31 3.31 0.33
CA ASP A 118 -3.89 4.63 0.45
C ASP A 118 -4.85 4.77 1.64
N LYS A 119 -4.57 5.78 2.45
CA LYS A 119 -5.38 6.15 3.62
C LYS A 119 -6.04 7.51 3.47
N VAL A 120 -5.80 8.21 2.35
CA VAL A 120 -6.17 9.61 2.17
C VAL A 120 -7.21 9.78 1.09
N TYR A 121 -6.96 9.31 -0.14
CA TYR A 121 -7.73 9.66 -1.33
C TYR A 121 -8.84 8.67 -1.71
N PHE A 122 -8.59 7.38 -1.67
CA PHE A 122 -9.48 6.30 -2.10
C PHE A 122 -9.81 5.33 -0.97
N LYS A 123 -11.05 4.83 -0.94
CA LYS A 123 -11.47 3.75 -0.03
C LYS A 123 -11.96 2.56 -0.81
N GLN A 124 -11.70 1.36 -0.29
CA GLN A 124 -12.20 0.12 -0.89
C GLN A 124 -13.73 0.06 -0.85
N LYS A 125 -14.35 -0.32 -1.97
CA LYS A 125 -15.80 -0.56 -2.11
C LYS A 125 -16.03 -1.75 -3.02
N GLY A 126 -16.46 -2.86 -2.42
CA GLY A 126 -16.56 -4.13 -3.14
C GLY A 126 -15.18 -4.55 -3.65
N ASP A 127 -15.10 -4.85 -4.95
CA ASP A 127 -13.86 -5.30 -5.62
C ASP A 127 -13.05 -4.13 -6.23
N GLY A 128 -13.46 -2.88 -6.00
CA GLY A 128 -12.79 -1.68 -6.50
C GLY A 128 -12.60 -0.61 -5.42
N TYR A 129 -12.29 0.61 -5.86
CA TYR A 129 -12.00 1.73 -4.97
C TYR A 129 -12.80 2.96 -5.39
N GLU A 130 -13.39 3.66 -4.42
CA GLU A 130 -14.10 4.91 -4.66
C GLU A 130 -13.30 6.10 -4.09
N PRO A 131 -13.27 7.24 -4.80
CA PRO A 131 -12.65 8.46 -4.28
C PRO A 131 -13.41 8.95 -3.03
N ARG A 132 -12.68 9.38 -2.01
CA ARG A 132 -13.25 10.04 -0.83
C ARG A 132 -13.66 11.47 -1.20
N SER A 133 -14.72 11.99 -0.58
CA SER A 133 -15.12 13.40 -0.79
C SER A 133 -14.01 14.39 -0.40
N ALA A 134 -13.98 15.58 -1.01
CA ALA A 134 -13.01 16.63 -0.70
C ALA A 134 -13.00 17.03 0.78
N ALA A 135 -14.18 17.11 1.40
CA ALA A 135 -14.29 17.38 2.83
C ALA A 135 -13.59 16.30 3.68
N LYS A 136 -13.73 15.03 3.31
CA LYS A 136 -13.08 13.92 4.02
C LYS A 136 -11.57 13.90 3.83
N VAL A 137 -11.09 14.18 2.62
CA VAL A 137 -9.65 14.29 2.35
C VAL A 137 -9.03 15.44 3.13
N ALA A 138 -9.68 16.62 3.14
CA ALA A 138 -9.23 17.76 3.92
C ALA A 138 -9.18 17.47 5.43
N GLU A 139 -10.20 16.78 5.96
CA GLU A 139 -10.23 16.33 7.35
C GLU A 139 -9.05 15.41 7.68
N ILE A 140 -8.79 14.40 6.84
CA ILE A 140 -7.69 13.44 7.04
C ILE A 140 -6.33 14.17 7.00
N LYS A 141 -6.10 15.02 5.99
CA LYS A 141 -4.87 15.82 5.89
C LYS A 141 -4.67 16.72 7.10
N HIS A 142 -5.75 17.36 7.58
CA HIS A 142 -5.68 18.19 8.78
C HIS A 142 -5.28 17.37 10.01
N GLN A 143 -5.92 16.22 10.25
CA GLN A 143 -5.58 15.32 11.35
C GLN A 143 -4.12 14.83 11.28
N GLN A 144 -3.65 14.44 10.09
CA GLN A 144 -2.26 14.02 9.88
C GLN A 144 -1.26 15.16 10.16
N SER A 145 -1.54 16.37 9.69
CA SER A 145 -0.68 17.54 9.94
C SER A 145 -0.59 17.89 11.42
N ALA A 146 -1.72 17.81 12.15
CA ALA A 146 -1.77 18.06 13.58
C ALA A 146 -1.00 16.98 14.36
N ALA A 147 -1.14 15.71 13.96
CA ALA A 147 -0.39 14.61 14.56
C ALA A 147 1.12 14.74 14.31
N GLN A 148 1.51 15.12 13.08
CA GLN A 148 2.92 15.33 12.72
C GLN A 148 3.55 16.48 13.49
N SER A 149 2.83 17.59 13.70
CA SER A 149 3.31 18.71 14.53
C SER A 149 3.58 18.25 15.97
N LYS A 150 2.63 17.55 16.58
CA LYS A 150 2.78 17.01 17.95
C LYS A 150 3.94 16.03 18.06
N GLN A 151 4.08 15.13 17.09
CA GLN A 151 5.18 14.16 17.06
C GLN A 151 6.53 14.88 16.96
N ARG A 152 6.63 15.89 16.10
CA ARG A 152 7.84 16.70 15.94
C ARG A 152 8.20 17.45 17.23
N GLU A 153 7.21 18.08 17.87
CA GLU A 153 7.42 18.76 19.16
C GLU A 153 7.94 17.79 20.23
N GLN A 154 7.40 16.57 20.28
CA GLN A 154 7.88 15.52 21.20
C GLN A 154 9.31 15.07 20.88
N GLU A 155 9.63 14.84 19.61
CA GLU A 155 10.99 14.45 19.18
C GLU A 155 12.02 15.54 19.49
N GLU A 156 11.67 16.81 19.24
CA GLU A 156 12.52 17.95 19.57
C GLU A 156 12.71 18.09 21.09
N PHE A 157 11.67 17.85 21.88
CA PHE A 157 11.76 17.83 23.35
C PHE A 157 12.66 16.70 23.86
N LEU A 158 12.50 15.47 23.34
CA LEU A 158 13.35 14.33 23.71
C LEU A 158 14.81 14.58 23.33
N ALA A 159 15.07 15.15 22.15
CA ALA A 159 16.42 15.54 21.74
C ALA A 159 17.04 16.56 22.70
N ARG A 160 16.27 17.57 23.13
CA ARG A 160 16.69 18.56 24.14
C ARG A 160 17.00 17.91 25.50
N ILE A 161 16.22 16.94 25.95
CA ILE A 161 16.50 16.17 27.17
C ILE A 161 17.84 15.42 27.05
N GLU A 162 18.05 14.74 25.92
CA GLU A 162 19.30 13.99 25.71
C GLU A 162 20.53 14.90 25.71
N GLU A 163 20.46 16.06 25.05
CA GLU A 163 21.54 17.05 25.04
C GLU A 163 21.84 17.55 26.46
N LYS A 164 20.80 17.78 27.26
CA LYS A 164 20.97 18.20 28.65
C LYS A 164 21.65 17.13 29.49
N ILE A 165 21.27 15.85 29.32
CA ILE A 165 21.90 14.71 30.02
C ILE A 165 23.39 14.58 29.62
N LYS A 166 23.72 14.86 28.35
CA LYS A 166 25.11 14.87 27.84
C LYS A 166 25.93 16.08 28.33
N GLY A 167 25.34 16.97 29.12
CA GLY A 167 26.01 18.13 29.73
C GLY A 167 26.02 19.38 28.85
N THR A 168 25.31 19.39 27.73
CA THR A 168 25.18 20.55 26.85
C THR A 168 24.25 21.60 27.50
N ALA A 169 24.54 22.88 27.28
CA ALA A 169 23.61 23.95 27.63
C ALA A 169 22.43 23.94 26.64
N VAL A 170 21.21 23.76 27.15
CA VAL A 170 19.98 23.68 26.36
C VAL A 170 19.09 24.87 26.71
N GLU A 171 18.57 25.54 25.68
CA GLU A 171 17.54 26.57 25.82
C GLU A 171 16.16 25.90 25.76
N TRP A 172 15.38 26.07 26.83
CA TRP A 172 14.06 25.47 26.96
C TRP A 172 12.99 26.38 26.37
N GLN A 173 12.04 25.80 25.64
CA GLN A 173 10.88 26.51 25.08
C GLN A 173 9.69 26.43 26.04
N ASP A 174 8.71 27.33 25.87
CA ASP A 174 7.50 27.34 26.70
C ASP A 174 6.64 26.09 26.49
N SER A 175 6.67 25.50 25.29
CA SER A 175 6.04 24.20 24.99
C SER A 175 6.66 23.04 25.78
N ASP A 176 7.95 23.11 26.12
CA ASP A 176 8.64 22.08 26.91
C ASP A 176 8.18 22.06 28.39
N ARG A 177 7.49 23.12 28.84
CA ARG A 177 7.03 23.29 30.22
C ARG A 177 5.57 22.85 30.44
N ASN A 178 4.84 22.62 29.36
CA ASN A 178 3.49 22.03 29.35
C ASN A 178 3.44 20.89 28.31
N PRO A 179 4.18 19.78 28.54
CA PRO A 179 4.20 18.63 27.64
C PRO A 179 2.86 17.88 27.60
#